data_AF-A0A956J1L9-F1
#
_entry.id   AF-A0A956J1L9-F1
#
_cell.length_a   1.000
_cell.length_b   1.000
_cell.length_c   1.000
_cell.angle_alpha   90.00
_cell.angle_beta   90.00
_cell.angle_gamma   90.00
#
_symmetry.space_group_name_H-M   'P 1'
#
loop_
_entity.id
_entity.type
_entity.pdbx_description
1 polymer ?
#
loop_
_entity_poly.entity_id
_entity_poly.type
_entity_poly.pdbx_seq_one_letter_code
_entity_poly.pdbx_strand_id
1 'polypeptide(L)'
;TVHAPRRILQRIAAEYPVSLWLHPTSQLSAGHAQRRPLHAKAVLVTADVGRKTYTYALLGSANASRAALDRGFEQAGNVEACVLCRFDGEITLNDLLPSLVAYELNGVELVERESMETEVDLSAWIDDVVYDAENRTLEVTWRSEGPASLGDWELRYLERSLAKGDGAPTSPMLVRDFDLSATSAELTFVSAGREWQVPIRVLDLAALPTNPLLTQLGLRELLALLGRRVGAERLATLKLQRGIEGLSSVLDAVFGEGFGPTDVFKAWWGAAEDLKLAATIAAFRFRLSGPTGVLTVWRHLREVPEEQLSADEVWVYGCELLRELKAVELPDGADTPTKQALLDEAARELAAELDERSPQSSARPWLSAVREFYGFGGEV
;
A
#
# COMPACT_ATOMS: atom_id res chain seq x y z
N THR A 1 33.18 14.07 3.35
CA THR A 1 33.00 12.75 3.98
C THR A 1 31.53 12.37 3.94
N VAL A 2 31.19 11.22 3.35
CA VAL A 2 29.81 10.70 3.23
C VAL A 2 29.77 9.28 3.80
N HIS A 3 28.77 8.99 4.64
CA HIS A 3 28.54 7.65 5.15
C HIS A 3 27.74 6.83 4.14
N ALA A 4 28.39 5.85 3.52
CA ALA A 4 27.80 5.02 2.47
C ALA A 4 28.54 3.67 2.38
N PRO A 5 27.94 2.63 1.77
CA PRO A 5 28.56 1.32 1.58
C PRO A 5 29.66 1.39 0.51
N ARG A 6 30.86 1.80 0.92
CA ARG A 6 32.01 2.10 0.05
C ARG A 6 32.33 0.93 -0.88
N ARG A 7 32.41 -0.30 -0.36
CA ARG A 7 32.76 -1.48 -1.18
C ARG A 7 31.76 -1.72 -2.32
N ILE A 8 30.47 -1.61 -2.03
CA ILE A 8 29.40 -1.82 -3.01
C ILE A 8 29.43 -0.73 -4.08
N LEU A 9 29.51 0.54 -3.67
CA LEU A 9 29.56 1.66 -4.61
C LEU A 9 30.80 1.61 -5.49
N GLN A 10 31.95 1.21 -4.96
CA GLN A 10 33.19 1.02 -5.74
C GLN A 10 33.08 -0.13 -6.74
N ARG A 11 32.45 -1.25 -6.35
CA ARG A 11 32.22 -2.38 -7.26
C ARG A 11 31.28 -2.00 -8.41
N ILE A 12 30.18 -1.31 -8.10
CA ILE A 12 29.26 -0.81 -9.12
C ILE A 12 29.99 0.19 -10.02
N ALA A 13 30.76 1.13 -9.44
CA ALA A 13 31.52 2.13 -10.19
C ALA A 13 32.60 1.56 -11.11
N ALA A 14 33.03 0.31 -10.90
CA ALA A 14 33.98 -0.36 -11.79
C ALA A 14 33.35 -0.77 -13.13
N GLU A 15 32.03 -0.98 -13.15
CA GLU A 15 31.29 -1.47 -14.31
C GLU A 15 30.29 -0.43 -14.87
N TYR A 16 29.83 0.50 -14.02
CA TYR A 16 28.74 1.43 -14.33
C TYR A 16 29.05 2.84 -13.82
N PRO A 17 28.52 3.89 -14.46
CA PRO A 17 28.64 5.25 -13.94
C PRO A 17 27.86 5.42 -12.63
N VAL A 18 28.52 5.95 -11.59
CA VAL A 18 27.90 6.22 -10.28
C VAL A 18 28.11 7.69 -9.90
N SER A 19 27.00 8.39 -9.65
CA SER A 19 27.00 9.77 -9.16
C SER A 19 26.39 9.85 -7.76
N LEU A 20 27.04 10.58 -6.86
CA LEU A 20 26.49 10.91 -5.55
C LEU A 20 25.89 12.31 -5.58
N TRP A 21 24.64 12.42 -5.17
CA TRP A 21 23.93 13.69 -5.14
C TRP A 21 23.77 14.15 -3.70
N LEU A 22 24.38 15.29 -3.38
CA LEU A 22 24.41 15.82 -2.02
C LEU A 22 23.56 17.09 -1.95
N HIS A 23 22.69 17.18 -0.94
CA HIS A 23 22.02 18.44 -0.64
C HIS A 23 22.89 19.26 0.33
N PRO A 24 23.20 20.53 0.03
CA PRO A 24 23.92 21.38 0.96
C PRO A 24 23.11 21.54 2.25
N THR A 25 23.69 21.13 3.38
CA THR A 25 23.04 21.18 4.70
C THR A 25 22.84 22.61 5.22
N SER A 26 23.59 23.56 4.66
CA SER A 26 23.51 25.00 4.92
C SER A 26 23.54 25.77 3.61
N GLN A 27 22.64 26.74 3.45
CA GLN A 27 22.62 27.69 2.33
C GLN A 27 22.59 29.12 2.88
N LEU A 28 23.19 30.07 2.15
CA LEU A 28 23.05 31.50 2.46
C LEU A 28 21.76 32.01 1.81
N SER A 29 20.82 32.47 2.62
CA SER A 29 19.59 33.12 2.18
C SER A 29 19.52 34.52 2.78
N ALA A 30 19.49 35.55 1.92
CA ALA A 30 19.54 36.95 2.30
C ALA A 30 20.70 37.32 3.27
N GLY A 31 21.89 36.74 3.04
CA GLY A 31 23.08 37.00 3.86
C GLY A 31 23.15 36.22 5.18
N HIS A 32 22.14 35.39 5.49
CA HIS A 32 22.11 34.55 6.68
C HIS A 32 22.27 33.07 6.34
N ALA A 33 23.08 32.36 7.12
CA ALA A 33 23.19 30.90 6.98
C ALA A 33 21.90 30.24 7.49
N GLN A 34 21.16 29.60 6.58
CA GLN A 34 20.00 28.78 6.90
C GLN A 34 20.35 27.29 6.78
N ARG A 35 20.08 26.53 7.83
CA ARG A 35 20.26 25.08 7.83
C ARG A 35 18.99 24.41 7.30
N ARG A 36 19.07 23.74 6.15
CA ARG A 36 17.97 22.97 5.55
C ARG A 36 18.45 21.56 5.21
N PRO A 37 18.49 20.64 6.20
CA PRO A 37 18.86 19.27 5.91
C PRO A 37 17.77 18.62 5.06
N LEU A 38 18.14 18.09 3.89
CA LEU A 38 17.28 17.18 3.14
C LEU A 38 17.31 15.82 3.84
N HIS A 39 16.17 15.37 4.37
CA HIS A 39 16.06 14.09 5.08
C HIS A 39 15.56 12.93 4.19
N ALA A 40 15.34 13.20 2.90
CA ALA A 40 14.89 12.21 1.93
C ALA A 40 16.03 11.27 1.51
N LYS A 41 15.72 10.00 1.24
CA LYS A 41 16.64 9.01 0.69
C LYS A 41 16.07 8.52 -0.62
N ALA A 42 16.92 8.51 -1.65
CA ALA A 42 16.56 8.14 -2.99
C ALA A 42 17.70 7.32 -3.62
N VAL A 43 17.34 6.25 -4.31
CA VAL A 43 18.23 5.46 -5.17
C VAL A 43 17.61 5.41 -6.55
N LEU A 44 18.33 5.89 -7.56
CA LEU A 44 17.89 5.82 -8.95
C LEU A 44 18.76 4.82 -9.70
N VAL A 45 18.13 3.92 -10.45
CA VAL A 45 18.79 2.94 -11.32
C VAL A 45 18.21 3.11 -12.72
N THR A 46 19.05 3.50 -13.67
CA THR A 46 18.67 3.52 -15.08
C THR A 46 19.13 2.22 -15.73
N ALA A 47 18.21 1.56 -16.44
CA ALA A 47 18.47 0.29 -17.10
C ALA A 47 17.85 0.26 -18.50
N ASP A 48 18.57 -0.34 -19.43
CA ASP A 48 18.05 -0.67 -20.76
C ASP A 48 17.41 -2.05 -20.72
N VAL A 49 16.10 -2.09 -20.98
CA VAL A 49 15.32 -3.34 -21.07
C VAL A 49 14.87 -3.50 -22.52
N GLY A 50 15.61 -4.32 -23.26
CA GLY A 50 15.41 -4.50 -24.70
C GLY A 50 15.83 -3.25 -25.49
N ARG A 51 14.86 -2.56 -26.11
CA ARG A 51 15.08 -1.32 -26.87
C ARG A 51 14.59 -0.06 -26.14
N LYS A 52 14.21 -0.19 -24.87
CA LYS A 52 13.64 0.90 -24.08
C LYS A 52 14.50 1.12 -22.85
N THR A 53 14.72 2.39 -22.52
CA THR A 53 15.41 2.82 -21.30
C THR A 53 14.36 3.16 -20.25
N TYR A 54 14.61 2.73 -19.02
CA TYR A 54 13.77 3.05 -17.88
C TYR A 54 14.62 3.50 -16.70
N THR A 55 14.14 4.47 -15.93
CA THR A 55 14.69 4.81 -14.62
C THR A 55 13.77 4.33 -13.52
N TYR A 56 14.31 3.53 -12.60
CA TYR A 56 13.64 3.09 -11.39
C TYR A 56 14.13 3.95 -10.22
N ALA A 57 13.22 4.64 -9.54
CA ALA A 57 13.51 5.44 -8.36
C ALA A 57 12.91 4.80 -7.11
N LEU A 58 13.77 4.35 -6.20
CA LEU A 58 13.38 3.93 -4.86
C LEU A 58 13.47 5.13 -3.92
N LEU A 59 12.33 5.56 -3.38
CA LEU A 59 12.20 6.73 -2.51
C LEU A 59 11.69 6.28 -1.14
N GLY A 60 12.35 6.64 -0.04
CA GLY A 60 11.86 6.16 1.26
C GLY A 60 12.62 6.62 2.48
N SER A 61 12.28 5.99 3.61
CA SER A 61 12.88 6.25 4.92
C SER A 61 14.23 5.55 5.11
N ALA A 62 14.45 4.45 4.38
CA ALA A 62 15.62 3.59 4.51
C ALA A 62 16.92 4.35 4.26
N ASN A 63 17.76 4.40 5.28
CA ASN A 63 19.16 4.78 5.10
C ASN A 63 19.94 3.62 4.49
N ALA A 64 21.07 3.93 3.84
CA ALA A 64 22.05 2.92 3.44
C ALA A 64 22.80 2.36 4.68
N SER A 65 22.09 1.62 5.53
CA SER A 65 22.59 1.08 6.79
C SER A 65 22.04 -0.33 7.04
N ARG A 66 22.81 -1.16 7.72
CA ARG A 66 22.44 -2.55 8.02
C ARG A 66 21.13 -2.66 8.81
N ALA A 67 20.91 -1.78 9.79
CA ALA A 67 19.66 -1.74 10.54
C ALA A 67 18.44 -1.49 9.65
N ALA A 68 18.59 -0.71 8.58
CA ALA A 68 17.51 -0.37 7.66
C ALA A 68 17.33 -1.36 6.50
N LEU A 69 18.37 -2.12 6.14
CA LEU A 69 18.39 -2.91 4.90
C LEU A 69 18.56 -4.43 5.10
N ASP A 70 19.04 -4.87 6.25
CA ASP A 70 19.56 -6.24 6.43
C ASP A 70 19.17 -6.86 7.79
N ARG A 71 18.45 -6.13 8.64
CA ARG A 71 18.03 -6.63 9.96
C ARG A 71 16.53 -6.59 10.09
N GLY A 72 15.95 -7.71 10.55
CA GLY A 72 14.57 -7.77 11.00
C GLY A 72 14.38 -7.13 12.38
N PHE A 73 13.12 -6.96 12.80
CA PHE A 73 12.76 -6.37 14.09
C PHE A 73 13.45 -7.04 15.29
N GLU A 74 13.47 -8.38 15.33
CA GLU A 74 14.12 -9.18 16.38
C GLU A 74 15.64 -8.94 16.50
N GLN A 75 16.27 -8.44 15.43
CA GLN A 75 17.69 -8.12 15.38
C GLN A 75 17.97 -6.62 15.63
N ALA A 76 16.98 -5.90 16.18
CA ALA A 76 16.97 -4.44 16.31
C ALA A 76 17.11 -3.72 14.95
N GLY A 77 16.50 -4.28 13.91
CA GLY A 77 16.29 -3.62 12.63
C GLY A 77 15.24 -2.51 12.69
N ASN A 78 15.33 -1.56 11.76
CA ASN A 78 14.34 -0.52 11.58
C ASN A 78 13.17 -1.04 10.74
N VAL A 79 11.96 -0.59 11.06
CA VAL A 79 10.84 -0.68 10.10
C VAL A 79 10.98 0.48 9.12
N GLU A 80 11.18 0.16 7.85
CA GLU A 80 11.38 1.15 6.79
C GLU A 80 10.27 1.04 5.73
N ALA A 81 9.90 2.17 5.15
CA ALA A 81 8.92 2.22 4.06
C ALA A 81 9.52 2.94 2.86
N CYS A 82 9.35 2.35 1.68
CA CYS A 82 9.82 2.87 0.42
C CYS A 82 8.73 2.76 -0.66
N VAL A 83 8.78 3.66 -1.63
CA VAL A 83 7.99 3.64 -2.86
C VAL A 83 8.95 3.44 -4.03
N LEU A 84 8.62 2.49 -4.91
CA LEU A 84 9.35 2.28 -6.16
C LEU A 84 8.55 2.92 -7.30
N CYS A 85 9.13 3.95 -7.92
CA CYS A 85 8.59 4.59 -9.11
C CYS A 85 9.36 4.12 -10.35
N ARG A 86 8.67 3.87 -11.47
CA ARG A 86 9.30 3.64 -12.77
C ARG A 86 8.98 4.82 -13.69
N PHE A 87 10.01 5.33 -14.35
CA PHE A 87 9.92 6.37 -15.36
C PHE A 87 10.39 5.84 -16.71
N ASP A 88 9.75 6.31 -17.79
CA ASP A 88 10.19 6.03 -19.15
C ASP A 88 11.33 6.99 -19.53
N GLY A 89 12.43 6.44 -20.05
CA GLY A 89 13.65 7.18 -20.35
C GLY A 89 14.61 7.26 -19.15
N GLU A 90 15.69 8.00 -19.34
CA GLU A 90 16.66 8.32 -18.30
C GLU A 90 16.22 9.56 -17.53
N ILE A 91 16.10 9.43 -16.21
CA ILE A 91 15.87 10.54 -15.27
C ILE A 91 17.03 10.59 -14.29
N THR A 92 17.60 11.77 -14.09
CA THR A 92 18.61 12.02 -13.07
C THR A 92 17.99 12.63 -11.81
N LEU A 93 18.69 12.54 -10.68
CA LEU A 93 18.24 13.20 -9.44
C LEU A 93 18.17 14.73 -9.59
N ASN A 94 18.95 15.33 -10.50
CA ASN A 94 18.88 16.76 -10.79
C ASN A 94 17.57 17.17 -11.46
N ASP A 95 17.01 16.29 -12.30
CA ASP A 95 15.73 16.53 -12.97
C ASP A 95 14.58 16.57 -11.95
N LEU A 96 14.72 15.83 -10.84
CA LEU A 96 13.76 15.78 -9.74
C LEU A 96 13.99 16.89 -8.71
N LEU A 97 15.25 17.20 -8.40
CA LEU A 97 15.65 18.16 -7.38
C LEU A 97 16.87 18.97 -7.88
N PRO A 98 16.63 20.08 -8.60
CA PRO A 98 17.70 20.90 -9.19
C PRO A 98 18.65 21.55 -8.17
N SER A 99 18.31 21.51 -6.88
CA SER A 99 19.14 22.02 -5.78
C SER A 99 20.21 21.04 -5.31
N LEU A 100 20.22 19.81 -5.84
CA LEU A 100 21.24 18.81 -5.52
C LEU A 100 22.54 19.12 -6.26
N VAL A 101 23.66 18.89 -5.58
CA VAL A 101 24.98 19.01 -6.19
C VAL A 101 25.49 17.60 -6.51
N ALA A 102 25.76 17.36 -7.79
CA ALA A 102 26.37 16.11 -8.25
C ALA A 102 27.85 16.09 -7.87
N TYR A 103 28.30 14.96 -7.33
CA TYR A 103 29.70 14.66 -7.11
C TYR A 103 30.02 13.28 -7.70
N GLU A 104 31.15 13.19 -8.39
CA GLU A 104 31.72 11.90 -8.76
C GLU A 104 32.14 11.15 -7.49
N LEU A 105 32.03 9.81 -7.54
CA LEU A 105 32.40 8.96 -6.40
C LEU A 105 33.84 9.19 -5.92
N ASN A 106 34.77 9.47 -6.86
CA ASN A 106 36.18 9.72 -6.60
C ASN A 106 36.45 11.07 -5.90
N GLY A 107 35.51 12.01 -5.97
CA GLY A 107 35.60 13.33 -5.34
C GLY A 107 35.12 13.35 -3.88
N VAL A 108 34.69 12.21 -3.34
CA VAL A 108 34.08 12.11 -2.01
C VAL A 108 34.81 11.07 -1.16
N GLU A 109 35.19 11.45 0.05
CA GLU A 109 35.65 10.49 1.04
C GLU A 109 34.45 9.66 1.56
N LEU A 110 34.40 8.40 1.17
CA LEU A 110 33.40 7.44 1.65
C LEU A 110 33.86 6.81 2.97
N VAL A 111 33.10 7.06 4.03
CA VAL A 111 33.30 6.43 5.33
C VAL A 111 32.25 5.35 5.52
N GLU A 112 32.63 4.14 5.17
CA GLU A 112 31.89 2.94 5.49
C GLU A 112 32.02 2.68 6.99
N ARG A 113 30.88 2.50 7.68
CA ARG A 113 30.92 2.03 9.07
C ARG A 113 31.47 0.61 9.05
N GLU A 114 32.31 0.25 10.02
CA GLU A 114 32.90 -1.10 10.11
C GLU A 114 31.80 -2.16 10.01
N SER A 115 31.76 -2.81 8.85
CA SER A 115 31.02 -4.03 8.66
C SER A 115 31.96 -5.15 9.11
N MET A 116 31.50 -5.97 10.05
CA MET A 116 32.05 -7.33 10.16
C MET A 116 31.90 -7.99 8.79
N GLU A 117 32.88 -8.80 8.40
CA GLU A 117 33.06 -9.31 7.04
C GLU A 117 31.73 -9.70 6.38
N THR A 118 31.54 -9.28 5.12
CA THR A 118 30.43 -9.70 4.26
C THR A 118 30.61 -11.20 3.98
N GLU A 119 30.06 -11.99 4.89
CA GLU A 119 29.83 -13.40 4.69
C GLU A 119 28.95 -13.61 3.45
N VAL A 120 29.16 -14.72 2.72
CA VAL A 120 28.36 -15.02 1.52
C VAL A 120 26.89 -15.11 1.90
N ASP A 121 26.07 -14.26 1.30
CA ASP A 121 24.62 -14.26 1.47
C ASP A 121 24.01 -15.40 0.66
N LEU A 122 23.72 -16.52 1.31
CA LEU A 122 23.14 -17.68 0.66
C LEU A 122 21.65 -17.49 0.34
N SER A 123 20.97 -16.46 0.89
CA SER A 123 19.58 -16.16 0.53
C SER A 123 19.44 -15.74 -0.93
N ALA A 124 20.52 -15.26 -1.56
CA ALA A 124 20.56 -14.94 -2.98
C ALA A 124 20.36 -16.16 -3.91
N TRP A 125 20.24 -17.38 -3.39
CA TRP A 125 19.71 -18.53 -4.14
C TRP A 125 18.20 -18.44 -4.40
N ILE A 126 17.47 -17.69 -3.59
CA ILE A 126 16.05 -17.42 -3.78
C ILE A 126 15.93 -16.21 -4.71
N ASP A 127 15.23 -16.40 -5.82
CA ASP A 127 15.03 -15.37 -6.82
C ASP A 127 13.79 -14.52 -6.54
N ASP A 128 12.68 -15.17 -6.20
CA ASP A 128 11.42 -14.51 -5.87
C ASP A 128 10.61 -15.37 -4.89
N VAL A 129 9.79 -14.70 -4.08
CA VAL A 129 8.82 -15.34 -3.19
C VAL A 129 7.49 -14.63 -3.37
N VAL A 130 6.50 -15.35 -3.89
CA VAL A 130 5.24 -14.78 -4.35
C VAL A 130 4.08 -15.41 -3.59
N TYR A 131 3.28 -14.59 -2.92
CA TYR A 131 2.04 -15.01 -2.29
C TYR A 131 0.83 -14.61 -3.12
N ASP A 132 0.07 -15.62 -3.54
CA ASP A 132 -1.27 -15.48 -4.09
C ASP A 132 -2.29 -15.69 -2.96
N ALA A 133 -2.89 -14.59 -2.52
CA ALA A 133 -3.86 -14.61 -1.44
C ALA A 133 -5.23 -15.18 -1.85
N GLU A 134 -5.59 -15.11 -3.14
CA GLU A 134 -6.84 -15.68 -3.65
C GLU A 134 -6.77 -17.22 -3.64
N ASN A 135 -5.66 -17.76 -4.14
CA ASN A 135 -5.44 -19.22 -4.19
C ASN A 135 -4.80 -19.77 -2.91
N ARG A 136 -4.42 -18.90 -1.96
CA ARG A 136 -3.68 -19.25 -0.74
C ARG A 136 -2.44 -20.08 -1.04
N THR A 137 -1.67 -19.65 -2.03
CA THR A 137 -0.44 -20.33 -2.45
C THR A 137 0.77 -19.42 -2.31
N LEU A 138 1.86 -19.97 -1.78
CA LEU A 138 3.16 -19.33 -1.75
C LEU A 138 4.10 -20.06 -2.71
N GLU A 139 4.60 -19.34 -3.71
CA GLU A 139 5.59 -19.84 -4.66
C GLU A 139 6.97 -19.26 -4.32
N VAL A 140 7.99 -20.13 -4.24
CA VAL A 140 9.38 -19.73 -4.08
C VAL A 140 10.14 -20.16 -5.32
N THR A 141 10.67 -19.18 -6.04
CA THR A 141 11.49 -19.39 -7.23
C THR A 141 12.96 -19.33 -6.84
N TRP A 142 13.75 -20.24 -7.40
CA TRP A 142 15.17 -20.38 -7.10
C TRP A 142 16.00 -20.01 -8.33
N ARG A 143 17.17 -19.43 -8.10
CA ARG A 143 18.13 -19.17 -9.17
C ARG A 143 18.80 -20.45 -9.63
N SER A 144 19.19 -20.47 -10.90
CA SER A 144 20.02 -21.54 -11.46
C SER A 144 21.47 -21.50 -10.97
N GLU A 145 21.94 -20.32 -10.58
CA GLU A 145 23.29 -20.07 -10.07
C GLU A 145 23.24 -19.16 -8.85
N GLY A 146 23.96 -19.52 -7.80
CA GLY A 146 24.06 -18.74 -6.57
C GLY A 146 25.49 -18.38 -6.21
N PRO A 147 25.67 -17.58 -5.14
CA PRO A 147 26.97 -16.97 -4.82
C PRO A 147 27.98 -17.95 -4.21
N ALA A 148 27.54 -19.12 -3.75
CA ALA A 148 28.34 -20.25 -3.30
C ALA A 148 27.48 -21.52 -3.27
N SER A 149 28.10 -22.66 -2.93
CA SER A 149 27.35 -23.90 -2.68
C SER A 149 26.33 -23.71 -1.55
N LEU A 150 25.08 -24.11 -1.80
CA LEU A 150 23.98 -23.93 -0.84
C LEU A 150 24.06 -24.92 0.34
N GLY A 151 24.47 -26.16 0.08
CA GLY A 151 24.44 -27.24 1.06
C GLY A 151 23.04 -27.46 1.66
N ASP A 152 22.97 -27.94 2.90
CA ASP A 152 21.73 -28.10 3.64
C ASP A 152 21.03 -26.74 3.86
N TRP A 153 19.73 -26.73 3.64
CA TRP A 153 18.90 -25.54 3.84
C TRP A 153 17.51 -25.87 4.37
N GLU A 154 16.88 -24.88 4.99
CA GLU A 154 15.51 -24.91 5.50
C GLU A 154 14.84 -23.56 5.23
N LEU A 155 13.60 -23.60 4.74
CA LEU A 155 12.71 -22.46 4.66
C LEU A 155 11.67 -22.55 5.77
N ARG A 156 11.55 -21.48 6.55
CA ARG A 156 10.54 -21.34 7.60
C ARG A 156 9.66 -20.13 7.35
N TYR A 157 8.45 -20.20 7.86
CA TYR A 157 7.58 -19.05 8.03
C TYR A 157 7.12 -19.00 9.48
N LEU A 158 7.49 -17.94 10.19
CA LEU A 158 7.40 -17.91 11.66
C LEU A 158 8.06 -19.18 12.25
N GLU A 159 7.37 -19.89 13.14
CA GLU A 159 7.84 -21.12 13.76
C GLU A 159 7.65 -22.39 12.88
N ARG A 160 7.05 -22.25 11.69
CA ARG A 160 6.71 -23.41 10.84
C ARG A 160 7.78 -23.64 9.78
N SER A 161 8.39 -24.83 9.78
CA SER A 161 9.19 -25.31 8.65
C SER A 161 8.27 -25.55 7.44
N LEU A 162 8.55 -24.85 6.34
CA LEU A 162 7.85 -25.01 5.07
C LEU A 162 8.52 -26.10 4.21
N ALA A 163 9.85 -26.07 4.10
CA ALA A 163 10.62 -27.02 3.32
C ALA A 163 12.06 -27.12 3.79
N LYS A 164 12.73 -28.21 3.42
CA LYS A 164 14.16 -28.46 3.65
C LYS A 164 14.75 -29.19 2.45
N GLY A 165 16.05 -29.03 2.23
CA GLY A 165 16.75 -29.75 1.17
C GLY A 165 18.27 -29.66 1.34
N ASP A 166 18.97 -30.28 0.40
CA ASP A 166 20.42 -30.21 0.26
C ASP A 166 20.74 -29.81 -1.19
N GLY A 167 21.54 -28.77 -1.35
CA GLY A 167 21.86 -28.16 -2.63
C GLY A 167 20.72 -27.33 -3.21
N ALA A 168 21.00 -26.69 -4.35
CA ALA A 168 20.06 -25.78 -5.00
C ALA A 168 18.86 -26.52 -5.61
N PRO A 169 17.62 -26.10 -5.31
CA PRO A 169 16.44 -26.65 -5.97
C PRO A 169 16.44 -26.35 -7.47
N THR A 170 15.97 -27.31 -8.27
CA THR A 170 15.94 -27.22 -9.75
C THR A 170 14.59 -26.78 -10.30
N SER A 171 13.58 -26.65 -9.44
CA SER A 171 12.23 -26.21 -9.80
C SER A 171 11.67 -25.29 -8.72
N PRO A 172 10.73 -24.39 -9.07
CA PRO A 172 9.98 -23.62 -8.08
C PRO A 172 9.32 -24.51 -7.04
N MET A 173 9.30 -24.04 -5.80
CA MET A 173 8.58 -24.67 -4.71
C MET A 173 7.21 -24.03 -4.59
N LEU A 174 6.15 -24.85 -4.55
CA LEU A 174 4.79 -24.39 -4.33
C LEU A 174 4.28 -24.91 -2.99
N VAL A 175 3.96 -24.00 -2.08
CA VAL A 175 3.26 -24.29 -0.82
C VAL A 175 1.79 -23.95 -1.00
N ARG A 176 0.94 -24.97 -0.88
CA ARG A 176 -0.52 -24.81 -0.90
C ARG A 176 -1.07 -24.60 0.50
N ASP A 177 -2.26 -24.00 0.59
CA ASP A 177 -2.93 -23.70 1.85
C ASP A 177 -2.05 -22.86 2.80
N PHE A 178 -1.36 -21.88 2.22
CA PHE A 178 -0.51 -20.96 2.95
C PHE A 178 -1.30 -19.73 3.40
N ASP A 179 -1.26 -19.46 4.70
CA ASP A 179 -1.89 -18.28 5.31
C ASP A 179 -0.81 -17.29 5.71
N LEU A 180 -0.82 -16.12 5.06
CA LEU A 180 0.04 -15.01 5.45
C LEU A 180 -0.49 -14.38 6.74
N SER A 181 0.31 -14.43 7.81
CA SER A 181 0.07 -13.71 9.05
C SER A 181 0.14 -12.20 8.82
N ALA A 182 -0.77 -11.46 9.46
CA ALA A 182 -0.72 -10.00 9.50
C ALA A 182 0.54 -9.45 10.20
N THR A 183 1.31 -10.29 10.90
CA THR A 183 2.50 -9.90 11.65
C THR A 183 3.81 -10.13 10.90
N SER A 184 3.80 -10.81 9.74
CA SER A 184 5.03 -11.05 8.97
C SER A 184 4.75 -11.25 7.49
N ALA A 185 5.51 -10.55 6.66
CA ALA A 185 5.59 -10.75 5.22
C ALA A 185 6.99 -11.23 4.80
N GLU A 186 7.66 -12.01 5.65
CA GLU A 186 9.02 -12.50 5.43
C GLU A 186 9.11 -14.00 5.73
N LEU A 187 9.88 -14.74 4.92
CA LEU A 187 10.34 -16.09 5.22
C LEU A 187 11.69 -16.03 5.93
N THR A 188 11.92 -16.96 6.85
CA THR A 188 13.27 -17.21 7.38
C THR A 188 13.92 -18.31 6.54
N PHE A 189 14.98 -17.96 5.81
CA PHE A 189 15.83 -18.91 5.11
C PHE A 189 17.03 -19.29 5.99
N VAL A 190 17.26 -20.57 6.20
CA VAL A 190 18.33 -21.09 7.05
C VAL A 190 19.26 -21.96 6.23
N SER A 191 20.56 -21.68 6.25
CA SER A 191 21.58 -22.50 5.59
C SER A 191 22.95 -22.27 6.23
N ALA A 192 23.79 -23.30 6.26
CA ALA A 192 25.12 -23.27 6.86
C ALA A 192 25.15 -22.68 8.30
N GLY A 193 24.10 -22.93 9.09
CA GLY A 193 23.95 -22.44 10.46
C GLY A 193 23.61 -20.95 10.58
N ARG A 194 23.21 -20.29 9.49
CA ARG A 194 22.83 -18.88 9.44
C ARG A 194 21.39 -18.72 8.99
N GLU A 195 20.81 -17.57 9.33
CA GLU A 195 19.43 -17.21 9.01
C GLU A 195 19.37 -15.88 8.26
N TRP A 196 18.53 -15.82 7.23
CA TRP A 196 18.23 -14.65 6.42
C TRP A 196 16.73 -14.42 6.35
N GLN A 197 16.32 -13.16 6.28
CA GLN A 197 14.93 -12.80 6.03
C GLN A 197 14.71 -12.56 4.54
N VAL A 198 13.72 -13.23 3.97
CA VAL A 198 13.39 -13.17 2.54
C VAL A 198 11.98 -12.59 2.40
N PRO A 199 11.83 -11.41 1.77
CA PRO A 199 10.54 -10.75 1.68
C PRO A 199 9.57 -11.53 0.77
N ILE A 200 8.30 -11.58 1.18
CA ILE A 200 7.19 -12.16 0.42
C ILE A 200 6.51 -11.05 -0.37
N ARG A 201 6.50 -11.18 -1.70
CA ARG A 201 5.75 -10.33 -2.60
C ARG A 201 4.32 -10.81 -2.71
N VAL A 202 3.36 -9.98 -2.30
CA VAL A 202 1.93 -10.33 -2.38
C VAL A 202 1.36 -9.89 -3.72
N LEU A 203 0.70 -10.79 -4.45
CA LEU A 203 0.12 -10.51 -5.77
C LEU A 203 -1.09 -9.57 -5.69
N ASP A 204 -2.00 -9.82 -4.75
CA ASP A 204 -3.18 -8.99 -4.53
C ASP A 204 -3.32 -8.66 -3.04
N LEU A 205 -2.94 -7.44 -2.67
CA LEU A 205 -3.09 -6.92 -1.30
C LEU A 205 -4.55 -6.86 -0.86
N ALA A 206 -5.51 -6.76 -1.78
CA ALA A 206 -6.93 -6.73 -1.45
C ALA A 206 -7.47 -8.09 -1.01
N ALA A 207 -6.79 -9.17 -1.41
CA ALA A 207 -7.11 -10.53 -1.01
C ALA A 207 -6.43 -10.94 0.31
N LEU A 208 -5.53 -10.12 0.87
CA LEU A 208 -4.96 -10.39 2.19
C LEU A 208 -6.03 -10.34 3.29
N PRO A 209 -5.91 -11.18 4.33
CA PRO A 209 -6.70 -11.02 5.53
C PRO A 209 -6.43 -9.64 6.14
N THR A 210 -7.42 -8.77 6.03
CA THR A 210 -7.41 -7.42 6.64
C THR A 210 -7.15 -7.49 8.12
N ASN A 211 -6.46 -6.46 8.65
CA ASN A 211 -6.28 -6.26 10.08
C ASN A 211 -7.62 -6.50 10.82
N PRO A 212 -7.71 -7.48 11.73
CA PRO A 212 -8.96 -7.83 12.40
C PRO A 212 -9.58 -6.66 13.19
N LEU A 213 -8.77 -5.64 13.52
CA LEU A 213 -9.25 -4.42 14.14
C LEU A 213 -10.09 -3.56 13.19
N LEU A 214 -9.83 -3.64 11.88
CA LEU A 214 -10.51 -2.90 10.82
C LEU A 214 -11.67 -3.68 10.17
N THR A 215 -11.80 -4.98 10.39
CA THR A 215 -12.91 -5.80 9.85
C THR A 215 -14.18 -5.76 10.69
N GLN A 216 -14.10 -5.26 11.92
CA GLN A 216 -15.22 -5.11 12.85
C GLN A 216 -15.45 -3.64 13.20
N LEU A 217 -15.42 -2.77 12.19
CA LEU A 217 -15.77 -1.37 12.37
C LEU A 217 -17.28 -1.21 12.20
N GLY A 218 -17.91 -0.46 13.09
CA GLY A 218 -19.29 -0.05 12.91
C GLY A 218 -19.42 1.09 11.90
N LEU A 219 -20.67 1.48 11.63
CA LEU A 219 -20.95 2.51 10.65
C LEU A 219 -20.29 3.87 10.99
N ARG A 220 -20.32 4.28 12.26
CA ARG A 220 -19.73 5.57 12.69
C ARG A 220 -18.21 5.58 12.47
N GLU A 221 -17.52 4.49 12.77
CA GLU A 221 -16.10 4.32 12.52
C GLU A 221 -15.77 4.42 11.03
N LEU A 222 -16.56 3.73 10.20
CA LEU A 222 -16.38 3.71 8.75
C LEU A 222 -16.63 5.09 8.13
N LEU A 223 -17.68 5.79 8.57
CA LEU A 223 -17.95 7.18 8.15
C LEU A 223 -16.83 8.13 8.59
N ALA A 224 -16.29 7.96 9.81
CA ALA A 224 -15.18 8.78 10.29
C ALA A 224 -13.89 8.55 9.49
N LEU A 225 -13.66 7.30 9.09
CA LEU A 225 -12.51 6.89 8.29
C LEU A 225 -12.60 7.47 6.87
N LEU A 226 -13.68 7.19 6.14
CA LEU A 226 -13.87 7.66 4.77
C LEU A 226 -14.02 9.18 4.71
N GLY A 227 -14.70 9.79 5.69
CA GLY A 227 -14.82 11.24 5.82
C GLY A 227 -13.53 11.95 6.28
N ARG A 228 -12.41 11.22 6.40
CA ARG A 228 -11.07 11.72 6.80
C ARG A 228 -11.07 12.46 8.14
N ARG A 229 -11.98 12.10 9.04
CA ARG A 229 -12.06 12.66 10.41
C ARG A 229 -11.10 11.95 11.36
N VAL A 230 -10.90 10.65 11.15
CA VAL A 230 -9.99 9.81 11.94
C VAL A 230 -9.22 8.87 11.00
N GLY A 231 -7.90 8.83 11.13
CA GLY A 231 -7.06 7.90 10.36
C GLY A 231 -7.17 6.45 10.86
N ALA A 232 -6.90 5.49 9.97
CA ALA A 232 -6.95 4.05 10.27
C ALA A 232 -6.06 3.64 11.46
N GLU A 233 -4.84 4.20 11.55
CA GLU A 233 -3.91 3.93 12.65
C GLU A 233 -4.48 4.38 14.01
N ARG A 234 -5.09 5.58 14.03
CA ARG A 234 -5.72 6.12 15.25
C ARG A 234 -6.92 5.29 15.67
N LEU A 235 -7.76 4.84 14.72
CA LEU A 235 -8.87 3.93 15.02
C LEU A 235 -8.37 2.60 15.60
N ALA A 236 -7.36 1.99 14.97
CA ALA A 236 -6.78 0.74 15.45
C ALA A 236 -6.17 0.88 16.85
N THR A 237 -5.44 1.97 17.11
CA THR A 237 -4.84 2.27 18.41
C THR A 237 -5.89 2.49 19.49
N LEU A 238 -6.95 3.26 19.19
CA LEU A 238 -8.04 3.50 20.14
C LEU A 238 -8.76 2.21 20.53
N LYS A 239 -9.05 1.36 19.53
CA LYS A 239 -9.70 0.07 19.74
C LYS A 239 -8.84 -0.89 20.59
N LEU A 240 -7.52 -0.92 20.34
CA LEU A 240 -6.58 -1.73 21.11
C LEU A 240 -6.38 -1.23 22.55
N GLN A 241 -6.21 0.08 22.74
CA GLN A 241 -5.79 0.64 24.03
C GLN A 241 -6.97 0.96 24.96
N ARG A 242 -8.13 1.31 24.41
CA ARG A 242 -9.25 1.83 25.20
C ARG A 242 -10.57 1.06 24.99
N GLY A 243 -10.55 0.01 24.17
CA GLY A 243 -11.74 -0.77 23.85
C GLY A 243 -12.84 0.05 23.16
N ILE A 244 -14.06 -0.48 23.18
CA ILE A 244 -15.24 0.10 22.52
C ILE A 244 -15.62 1.47 23.14
N GLU A 245 -15.52 1.60 24.46
CA GLU A 245 -15.91 2.83 25.18
C GLU A 245 -15.01 4.03 24.82
N GLY A 246 -13.69 3.82 24.76
CA GLY A 246 -12.76 4.87 24.35
C GLY A 246 -12.93 5.29 22.90
N LEU A 247 -13.32 4.35 22.03
CA LEU A 247 -13.66 4.63 20.64
C LEU A 247 -14.94 5.48 20.54
N SER A 248 -15.99 5.13 21.30
CA SER A 248 -17.23 5.92 21.36
C SER A 248 -16.95 7.37 21.73
N SER A 249 -16.15 7.63 22.77
CA SER A 249 -15.85 9.00 23.21
C SER A 249 -15.20 9.88 22.13
N VAL A 250 -14.39 9.28 21.25
CA VAL A 250 -13.77 10.01 20.13
C VAL A 250 -14.77 10.22 19.00
N LEU A 251 -15.60 9.22 18.69
CA LEU A 251 -16.67 9.34 17.69
C LEU A 251 -17.73 10.35 18.14
N ASP A 252 -18.03 10.44 19.43
CA ASP A 252 -18.95 11.42 20.02
C ASP A 252 -18.37 12.83 19.93
N ALA A 253 -17.05 12.99 20.01
CA ALA A 253 -16.40 14.28 19.74
C ALA A 253 -16.40 14.65 18.24
N VAL A 254 -16.46 13.67 17.34
CA VAL A 254 -16.48 13.88 15.87
C VAL A 254 -17.91 14.17 15.36
N PHE A 255 -18.89 13.42 15.86
CA PHE A 255 -20.26 13.41 15.35
C PHE A 255 -21.27 14.04 16.33
N GLY A 256 -20.96 14.17 17.61
CA GLY A 256 -21.95 14.47 18.65
C GLY A 256 -22.78 13.22 18.98
N GLU A 257 -24.10 13.39 19.15
CA GLU A 257 -25.03 12.30 19.51
C GLU A 257 -25.27 11.27 18.38
N GLY A 258 -24.83 11.55 17.15
CA GLY A 258 -25.00 10.67 15.98
C GLY A 258 -24.40 11.29 14.73
N PHE A 259 -24.31 10.53 13.62
CA PHE A 259 -23.86 11.09 12.34
C PHE A 259 -25.01 11.78 11.61
N GLY A 260 -24.70 12.80 10.80
CA GLY A 260 -25.69 13.48 9.96
C GLY A 260 -25.47 13.27 8.45
N PRO A 261 -26.35 13.81 7.59
CA PRO A 261 -26.21 13.73 6.14
C PRO A 261 -24.85 14.24 5.63
N THR A 262 -24.32 15.28 6.27
CA THR A 262 -23.01 15.85 5.91
C THR A 262 -21.87 14.85 6.09
N ASP A 263 -21.96 13.96 7.08
CA ASP A 263 -20.93 12.96 7.34
C ASP A 263 -20.95 11.84 6.30
N VAL A 264 -22.15 11.43 5.89
CA VAL A 264 -22.35 10.46 4.81
C VAL A 264 -21.84 11.01 3.47
N PHE A 265 -22.22 12.24 3.11
CA PHE A 265 -21.74 12.85 1.86
C PHE A 265 -20.23 13.08 1.86
N LYS A 266 -19.64 13.47 3.00
CA LYS A 266 -18.18 13.56 3.12
C LYS A 266 -17.49 12.20 2.95
N ALA A 267 -18.10 11.12 3.44
CA ALA A 267 -17.59 9.78 3.23
C ALA A 267 -17.62 9.39 1.75
N TRP A 268 -18.68 9.72 1.01
CA TRP A 268 -18.78 9.50 -0.43
C TRP A 268 -17.74 10.28 -1.22
N TRP A 269 -17.57 11.58 -0.93
CA TRP A 269 -16.51 12.38 -1.55
C TRP A 269 -15.12 11.86 -1.22
N GLY A 270 -14.86 11.51 0.04
CA GLY A 270 -13.59 10.94 0.46
C GLY A 270 -13.27 9.63 -0.26
N ALA A 271 -14.27 8.76 -0.41
CA ALA A 271 -14.14 7.52 -1.15
C ALA A 271 -13.88 7.74 -2.65
N ALA A 272 -14.61 8.66 -3.29
CA ALA A 272 -14.39 9.01 -4.69
C ALA A 272 -12.95 9.51 -4.93
N GLU A 273 -12.44 10.39 -4.06
CA GLU A 273 -11.05 10.86 -4.12
C GLU A 273 -10.03 9.74 -3.89
N ASP A 274 -10.28 8.86 -2.92
CA ASP A 274 -9.41 7.70 -2.66
C ASP A 274 -9.36 6.73 -3.86
N LEU A 275 -10.49 6.54 -4.57
CA LEU A 275 -10.55 5.73 -5.77
C LEU A 275 -9.73 6.34 -6.91
N LYS A 276 -9.78 7.67 -7.11
CA LYS A 276 -8.94 8.38 -8.09
C LYS A 276 -7.44 8.21 -7.79
N LEU A 277 -7.08 8.20 -6.51
CA LEU A 277 -5.69 8.12 -6.04
C LEU A 277 -5.15 6.69 -5.91
N ALA A 278 -5.98 5.67 -6.11
CA ALA A 278 -5.56 4.28 -5.98
C ALA A 278 -4.59 3.90 -7.12
N ALA A 279 -3.31 3.73 -6.76
CA ALA A 279 -2.23 3.48 -7.73
C ALA A 279 -2.41 2.17 -8.50
N THR A 280 -2.84 1.09 -7.84
CA THR A 280 -2.95 -0.25 -8.42
C THR A 280 -4.39 -0.74 -8.48
N ILE A 281 -4.68 -1.75 -9.32
CA ILE A 281 -5.99 -2.42 -9.35
C ILE A 281 -6.35 -2.99 -7.96
N ALA A 282 -5.39 -3.59 -7.25
CA ALA A 282 -5.60 -4.11 -5.90
C ALA A 282 -6.02 -3.01 -4.90
N ALA A 283 -5.28 -1.89 -4.87
CA ALA A 283 -5.64 -0.75 -4.02
C ALA A 283 -7.02 -0.21 -4.38
N PHE A 284 -7.35 -0.18 -5.67
CA PHE A 284 -8.65 0.26 -6.18
C PHE A 284 -9.79 -0.65 -5.66
N ARG A 285 -9.67 -1.96 -5.84
CA ARG A 285 -10.62 -2.96 -5.31
C ARG A 285 -10.77 -2.84 -3.80
N PHE A 286 -9.67 -2.69 -3.08
CA PHE A 286 -9.68 -2.52 -1.63
C PHE A 286 -10.49 -1.30 -1.18
N ARG A 287 -10.35 -0.15 -1.86
CA ARG A 287 -11.11 1.07 -1.56
C ARG A 287 -12.59 0.96 -1.95
N LEU A 288 -12.89 0.18 -3.00
CA LEU A 288 -14.26 -0.01 -3.47
C LEU A 288 -15.03 -1.01 -2.60
N SER A 289 -14.54 -2.26 -2.51
CA SER A 289 -15.25 -3.41 -1.94
C SER A 289 -14.57 -4.03 -0.72
N GLY A 290 -13.44 -3.47 -0.27
CA GLY A 290 -12.75 -3.98 0.91
C GLY A 290 -13.53 -3.74 2.22
N PRO A 291 -13.03 -4.25 3.36
CA PRO A 291 -13.71 -4.15 4.65
C PRO A 291 -13.91 -2.73 5.18
N THR A 292 -13.11 -1.78 4.70
CA THR A 292 -13.30 -0.35 4.96
C THR A 292 -13.67 0.41 3.68
N GLY A 293 -14.03 -0.31 2.63
CA GLY A 293 -14.38 0.26 1.33
C GLY A 293 -15.77 0.84 1.31
N VAL A 294 -16.02 1.67 0.29
CA VAL A 294 -17.27 2.44 0.17
C VAL A 294 -18.52 1.54 0.11
N LEU A 295 -18.44 0.39 -0.55
CA LEU A 295 -19.57 -0.55 -0.64
C LEU A 295 -19.85 -1.26 0.69
N THR A 296 -18.85 -1.40 1.55
CA THR A 296 -19.05 -1.92 2.91
C THR A 296 -19.78 -0.89 3.77
N VAL A 297 -19.46 0.39 3.64
CA VAL A 297 -20.20 1.47 4.32
C VAL A 297 -21.65 1.53 3.86
N TRP A 298 -21.89 1.39 2.56
CA TRP A 298 -23.24 1.28 2.00
C TRP A 298 -24.02 0.12 2.61
N ARG A 299 -23.41 -1.07 2.70
CA ARG A 299 -24.05 -2.24 3.34
C ARG A 299 -24.44 -1.96 4.79
N HIS A 300 -23.55 -1.34 5.56
CA HIS A 300 -23.86 -0.98 6.95
C HIS A 300 -24.96 0.09 7.06
N LEU A 301 -25.00 1.08 6.17
CA LEU A 301 -26.08 2.08 6.14
C LEU A 301 -27.45 1.43 5.93
N ARG A 302 -27.52 0.40 5.08
CA ARG A 302 -28.77 -0.34 4.82
C ARG A 302 -29.26 -1.19 6.00
N GLU A 303 -28.36 -1.54 6.90
CA GLU A 303 -28.66 -2.36 8.08
C GLU A 303 -29.04 -1.50 9.29
N VAL A 304 -28.98 -0.17 9.18
CA VAL A 304 -29.43 0.75 10.24
C VAL A 304 -30.93 0.60 10.46
N PRO A 305 -31.39 0.46 11.72
CA PRO A 305 -32.82 0.37 12.03
C PRO A 305 -33.60 1.62 11.61
N GLU A 306 -34.86 1.44 11.18
CA GLU A 306 -35.71 2.52 10.67
C GLU A 306 -36.01 3.61 11.71
N GLU A 307 -35.91 3.29 13.01
CA GLU A 307 -36.05 4.27 14.10
C GLU A 307 -34.90 5.27 14.15
N GLN A 308 -33.74 4.94 13.55
CA GLN A 308 -32.57 5.80 13.49
C GLN A 308 -32.41 6.48 12.13
N LEU A 309 -32.73 5.76 11.04
CA LEU A 309 -32.62 6.28 9.69
C LEU A 309 -33.73 5.72 8.82
N SER A 310 -34.54 6.59 8.22
CA SER A 310 -35.67 6.14 7.41
C SER A 310 -35.19 5.46 6.12
N ALA A 311 -36.00 4.53 5.60
CA ALA A 311 -35.70 3.86 4.33
C ALA A 311 -35.52 4.84 3.15
N ASP A 312 -36.25 5.96 3.16
CA ASP A 312 -36.12 7.01 2.14
C ASP A 312 -34.79 7.75 2.25
N GLU A 313 -34.31 8.04 3.47
CA GLU A 313 -32.99 8.66 3.69
C GLU A 313 -31.86 7.73 3.24
N VAL A 314 -31.94 6.44 3.60
CA VAL A 314 -30.99 5.42 3.11
C VAL A 314 -30.97 5.39 1.59
N TRP A 315 -32.14 5.40 0.95
CA TRP A 315 -32.25 5.41 -0.50
C TRP A 315 -31.61 6.66 -1.13
N VAL A 316 -31.84 7.85 -0.56
CA VAL A 316 -31.18 9.09 -1.02
C VAL A 316 -29.67 9.01 -0.86
N TYR A 317 -29.16 8.50 0.26
CA TYR A 317 -27.71 8.32 0.45
C TYR A 317 -27.10 7.37 -0.57
N GLY A 318 -27.82 6.32 -0.95
CA GLY A 318 -27.39 5.40 -2.01
C GLY A 318 -27.41 6.04 -3.39
N CYS A 319 -28.41 6.86 -3.70
CA CYS A 319 -28.46 7.62 -4.96
C CYS A 319 -27.28 8.59 -5.08
N GLU A 320 -26.95 9.29 -4.01
CA GLU A 320 -25.78 10.17 -3.96
C GLU A 320 -24.47 9.38 -4.08
N LEU A 321 -24.35 8.21 -3.43
CA LEU A 321 -23.21 7.32 -3.65
C LEU A 321 -23.08 6.92 -5.14
N LEU A 322 -24.18 6.48 -5.76
CA LEU A 322 -24.20 6.09 -7.17
C LEU A 322 -23.73 7.22 -8.08
N ARG A 323 -24.20 8.44 -7.80
CA ARG A 323 -23.80 9.65 -8.51
C ARG A 323 -22.29 9.92 -8.35
N GLU A 324 -21.77 9.83 -7.13
CA GLU A 324 -20.34 10.02 -6.86
C GLU A 324 -19.48 8.96 -7.55
N LEU A 325 -19.87 7.68 -7.52
CA LEU A 325 -19.15 6.60 -8.21
C LEU A 325 -19.12 6.80 -9.73
N LYS A 326 -20.23 7.24 -10.34
CA LYS A 326 -20.31 7.57 -11.77
C LYS A 326 -19.49 8.80 -12.16
N ALA A 327 -19.23 9.69 -11.20
CA ALA A 327 -18.46 10.92 -11.41
C ALA A 327 -16.94 10.73 -11.16
N VAL A 328 -16.49 9.53 -10.81
CA VAL A 328 -15.06 9.24 -10.63
C VAL A 328 -14.36 9.26 -11.98
N GLU A 329 -13.59 10.33 -12.23
CA GLU A 329 -12.68 10.44 -13.36
C GLU A 329 -11.34 9.76 -13.03
N LEU A 330 -11.06 8.62 -13.67
CA LEU A 330 -9.82 7.88 -13.46
C LEU A 330 -8.68 8.49 -14.31
N PRO A 331 -7.46 8.65 -13.75
CA PRO A 331 -6.30 9.07 -14.52
C PRO A 331 -5.99 8.08 -15.66
N ASP A 332 -5.46 8.58 -16.77
CA ASP A 332 -5.00 7.73 -17.89
C ASP A 332 -3.85 6.82 -17.45
N GLY A 333 -3.93 5.55 -17.80
CA GLY A 333 -2.96 4.53 -17.43
C GLY A 333 -3.30 3.14 -17.97
N ALA A 334 -2.33 2.21 -17.88
CA ALA A 334 -2.51 0.84 -18.35
C ALA A 334 -3.65 0.10 -17.61
N ASP A 335 -3.86 0.43 -16.33
CA ASP A 335 -4.87 -0.18 -15.47
C ASP A 335 -6.25 0.48 -15.58
N THR A 336 -6.37 1.62 -16.28
CA THR A 336 -7.59 2.43 -16.33
C THR A 336 -8.81 1.66 -16.88
N PRO A 337 -8.70 0.87 -17.97
CA PRO A 337 -9.84 0.07 -18.44
C PRO A 337 -10.35 -0.92 -17.40
N THR A 338 -9.45 -1.53 -16.62
CA THR A 338 -9.82 -2.50 -15.58
C THR A 338 -10.46 -1.80 -14.38
N LYS A 339 -9.92 -0.67 -13.93
CA LYS A 339 -10.50 0.13 -12.84
C LYS A 339 -11.89 0.68 -13.24
N GLN A 340 -12.05 1.11 -14.50
CA GLN A 340 -13.34 1.56 -15.02
C GLN A 340 -14.37 0.43 -15.05
N ALA A 341 -13.99 -0.77 -15.51
CA ALA A 341 -14.89 -1.92 -15.50
C ALA A 341 -15.39 -2.26 -14.08
N LEU A 342 -14.52 -2.18 -13.08
CA LEU A 342 -14.88 -2.38 -11.66
C LEU A 342 -15.86 -1.31 -11.15
N LEU A 343 -15.67 -0.03 -11.52
CA LEU A 343 -16.62 1.04 -11.18
C LEU A 343 -17.97 0.83 -11.86
N ASP A 344 -17.96 0.49 -13.15
CA ASP A 344 -19.18 0.31 -13.94
C ASP A 344 -20.00 -0.87 -13.43
N GLU A 345 -19.34 -1.94 -12.99
CA GLU A 345 -19.98 -3.08 -12.34
C GLU A 345 -20.60 -2.67 -11.00
N ALA A 346 -19.83 -2.05 -10.10
CA ALA A 346 -20.33 -1.60 -8.80
C ALA A 346 -21.48 -0.58 -8.93
N ALA A 347 -21.38 0.37 -9.86
CA ALA A 347 -22.44 1.34 -10.13
C ALA A 347 -23.70 0.68 -10.69
N ARG A 348 -23.56 -0.36 -11.52
CA ARG A 348 -24.70 -1.11 -12.07
C ARG A 348 -25.42 -1.90 -10.99
N GLU A 349 -24.66 -2.61 -10.14
CA GLU A 349 -25.23 -3.35 -9.01
C GLU A 349 -25.96 -2.43 -8.03
N LEU A 350 -25.33 -1.31 -7.66
CA LEU A 350 -25.94 -0.31 -6.79
C LEU A 350 -27.19 0.30 -7.41
N ALA A 351 -27.18 0.61 -8.71
CA ALA A 351 -28.36 1.13 -9.40
C ALA A 351 -29.52 0.13 -9.40
N ALA A 352 -29.27 -1.14 -9.68
CA ALA A 352 -30.29 -2.18 -9.64
C ALA A 352 -30.89 -2.33 -8.23
N GLU A 353 -30.04 -2.25 -7.21
CA GLU A 353 -30.47 -2.34 -5.81
C GLU A 353 -31.34 -1.13 -5.39
N LEU A 354 -30.97 0.08 -5.82
CA LEU A 354 -31.73 1.30 -5.53
C LEU A 354 -33.08 1.34 -6.25
N ASP A 355 -33.16 0.75 -7.45
CA ASP A 355 -34.42 0.61 -8.16
C ASP A 355 -35.39 -0.32 -7.41
N GLU A 356 -34.90 -1.48 -6.96
CA GLU A 356 -35.67 -2.44 -6.15
C GLU A 356 -36.17 -1.81 -4.84
N ARG A 357 -35.35 -0.96 -4.22
CA ARG A 357 -35.64 -0.29 -2.95
C ARG A 357 -36.30 1.08 -3.10
N SER A 358 -36.70 1.45 -4.32
CA SER A 358 -37.19 2.79 -4.60
C SER A 358 -38.45 3.12 -3.77
N PRO A 359 -38.53 4.32 -3.17
CA PRO A 359 -39.70 4.74 -2.40
C PRO A 359 -40.98 4.68 -3.22
N GLN A 360 -42.07 4.20 -2.61
CA GLN A 360 -43.38 4.20 -3.23
C GLN A 360 -43.96 5.62 -3.23
N SER A 361 -44.23 6.16 -4.42
CA SER A 361 -44.72 7.52 -4.65
C SER A 361 -46.23 7.68 -4.38
N SER A 362 -46.98 6.59 -4.23
CA SER A 362 -48.44 6.57 -4.10
C SER A 362 -48.96 7.33 -2.88
N ALA A 363 -48.19 7.37 -1.79
CA ALA A 363 -48.56 8.10 -0.56
C ALA A 363 -47.93 9.49 -0.44
N ARG A 364 -46.89 9.80 -1.24
CA ARG A 364 -46.05 11.00 -1.09
C ARG A 364 -45.63 11.53 -2.48
N PRO A 365 -46.47 12.37 -3.12
CA PRO A 365 -46.27 12.78 -4.52
C PRO A 365 -44.93 13.47 -4.81
N TRP A 366 -44.37 14.19 -3.84
CA TRP A 366 -43.07 14.85 -3.98
C TRP A 366 -41.91 13.86 -4.19
N LEU A 367 -42.03 12.61 -3.74
CA LEU A 367 -41.02 11.57 -3.97
C LEU A 367 -40.89 11.20 -5.44
N SER A 368 -41.94 11.38 -6.25
CA SER A 368 -41.88 11.14 -7.69
C SER A 368 -40.86 12.06 -8.36
N ALA A 369 -40.83 13.35 -7.99
CA ALA A 369 -39.89 14.31 -8.53
C ALA A 369 -38.45 14.01 -8.09
N VAL A 370 -38.26 13.55 -6.84
CA VAL A 370 -36.94 13.15 -6.32
C VAL A 370 -36.43 11.90 -7.05
N ARG A 371 -37.32 10.93 -7.27
CA ARG A 371 -37.05 9.73 -8.05
C ARG A 371 -36.62 10.05 -9.48
N GLU A 372 -37.38 10.91 -10.16
CA GLU A 372 -37.06 11.37 -11.51
C GLU A 372 -35.71 12.12 -11.56
N PHE A 373 -35.43 12.97 -10.56
CA PHE A 373 -34.15 13.67 -10.44
C PHE A 373 -32.94 12.72 -10.41
N TYR A 374 -33.05 11.58 -9.71
CA TYR A 374 -32.00 10.55 -9.67
C TYR A 374 -32.06 9.54 -10.83
N GLY A 375 -33.01 9.69 -11.75
CA GLY A 375 -33.17 8.80 -12.91
C GLY A 375 -33.99 7.53 -12.66
N PHE A 376 -34.73 7.45 -11.55
CA PHE A 376 -35.57 6.32 -11.14
C PHE A 376 -37.07 6.62 -11.33
N GLY A 377 -37.49 7.05 -12.53
CA GLY A 377 -38.85 7.56 -12.75
C GLY A 377 -39.41 7.43 -14.17
N GLY A 378 -38.86 6.52 -14.99
CA GLY A 378 -39.41 6.25 -16.32
C GLY A 378 -40.65 5.38 -16.26
N GLU A 379 -41.77 5.88 -16.81
CA GLU A 379 -42.88 5.01 -17.21
C GLU A 379 -42.40 4.00 -18.26
N VAL A 380 -42.75 2.72 -18.07
CA VAL A 380 -42.93 1.76 -19.17
C VAL A 380 -44.34 1.93 -19.71
#